data_AF-A0A6A4HII2-F1
#
_entry.id   AF-A0A6A4HII2-F1
#
_cell.length_a   1.000
_cell.length_b   1.000
_cell.length_c   1.000
_cell.angle_alpha   90.00
_cell.angle_beta   90.00
_cell.angle_gamma   90.00
#
_symmetry.space_group_name_H-M   'P 1'
#
loop_
_entity.id
_entity.type
_entity.pdbx_description
1 polymer ?
#
loop_
_entity_poly.entity_id
_entity_poly.type
_entity_poly.pdbx_seq_one_letter_code
_entity_poly.pdbx_strand_id
1 'polypeptide(L)'
;MDARKEEDRNEDELVQQVKPLLQQAEKIMNETQGLIKGADPDNKISNKAKQHQQAHKATPEEQRLAEALKVMVEEVGGTIEWARNKLDSFPKAKKDLGPLLDALGRKSLVKVV
;
A
#
# COMPACT_ATOMS: atom_id res chain seq x y z
N MET A 1 12.28 3.06 -18.80
CA MET A 1 13.53 2.67 -18.11
C MET A 1 13.77 1.21 -18.41
N ASP A 2 14.53 0.98 -19.47
CA ASP A 2 14.92 -0.35 -19.93
C ASP A 2 15.85 -0.99 -18.91
N ALA A 3 15.45 -2.15 -18.40
CA ALA A 3 16.29 -2.92 -17.49
C ALA A 3 17.58 -3.28 -18.21
N ARG A 4 18.72 -3.10 -17.54
CA ARG A 4 20.02 -3.59 -18.03
C ARG A 4 19.89 -5.08 -18.39
N LYS A 5 20.80 -5.57 -19.25
CA LYS A 5 20.90 -7.00 -19.55
C LYS A 5 20.95 -7.80 -18.25
N GLU A 6 20.38 -8.99 -18.25
CA GLU A 6 20.15 -9.79 -17.03
C GLU A 6 21.44 -9.99 -16.20
N GLU A 7 22.57 -10.09 -16.89
CA GLU A 7 23.94 -10.18 -16.37
C GLU A 7 24.47 -8.90 -15.67
N ASP A 8 23.88 -7.73 -15.93
CA ASP A 8 24.27 -6.42 -15.35
C ASP A 8 23.35 -5.98 -14.19
N ARG A 9 22.40 -6.83 -13.78
CA ARG A 9 21.46 -6.55 -12.70
C ARG A 9 22.10 -6.86 -11.36
N ASN A 10 22.47 -5.82 -10.62
CA ASN A 10 22.93 -5.97 -9.24
C ASN A 10 21.73 -6.14 -8.29
N GLU A 11 21.17 -7.36 -8.27
CA GLU A 11 20.02 -7.69 -7.42
C GLU A 11 20.35 -7.58 -5.92
N ASP A 12 21.60 -7.80 -5.51
CA ASP A 12 22.03 -7.68 -4.12
C ASP A 12 21.98 -6.23 -3.63
N GLU A 13 22.48 -5.30 -4.44
CA GLU A 13 22.39 -3.87 -4.14
C GLU A 13 20.94 -3.38 -4.10
N LEU A 14 20.09 -3.87 -5.02
CA LEU A 14 18.66 -3.58 -5.00
C LEU A 14 18.02 -4.05 -3.68
N VAL A 15 18.30 -5.28 -3.25
CA VAL A 15 17.77 -5.83 -1.98
C VAL A 15 18.27 -5.00 -0.80
N GLN A 16 19.57 -4.66 -0.77
CA GLN A 16 20.15 -3.87 0.32
C GLN A 16 19.50 -2.49 0.46
N GLN A 17 19.21 -1.81 -0.65
CA GLN A 17 18.60 -0.49 -0.63
C GLN A 17 17.10 -0.53 -0.33
N VAL A 18 16.37 -1.49 -0.91
CA VAL A 18 14.89 -1.50 -0.87
C VAL A 18 14.35 -2.15 0.41
N LYS A 19 15.00 -3.19 0.93
CA LYS A 19 14.55 -3.91 2.12
C LYS A 19 14.27 -3.00 3.34
N PRO A 20 15.17 -2.08 3.75
CA PRO A 20 14.89 -1.20 4.89
C PRO A 20 13.69 -0.27 4.64
N LEU A 21 13.48 0.18 3.39
CA LEU A 21 12.35 1.04 3.03
C LEU A 21 11.02 0.28 3.15
N LEU A 22 10.97 -0.98 2.71
CA LEU A 22 9.77 -1.81 2.85
C LEU A 22 9.45 -2.09 4.33
N GLN A 23 10.46 -2.31 5.17
CA GLN A 23 10.28 -2.49 6.61
C GLN A 23 9.74 -1.22 7.27
N GLN A 24 10.25 -0.05 6.89
CA GLN A 24 9.74 1.23 7.36
C GLN A 24 8.29 1.45 6.91
N ALA A 25 7.98 1.15 5.65
CA ALA A 25 6.61 1.23 5.12
C ALA A 25 5.66 0.30 5.89
N GLU A 26 6.10 -0.93 6.24
CA GLU A 26 5.30 -1.86 7.04
C GLU A 26 4.96 -1.27 8.40
N LYS A 27 5.96 -0.68 9.07
CA LYS A 27 5.76 -0.03 10.38
C LYS A 27 4.74 1.11 10.30
N ILE A 28 4.94 2.04 9.37
CA ILE A 28 4.05 3.21 9.21
C ILE A 28 2.61 2.77 8.89
N MET A 29 2.46 1.78 8.00
CA MET A 29 1.13 1.29 7.65
C MET A 29 0.44 0.57 8.79
N ASN A 30 1.16 -0.23 9.59
CA ASN A 30 0.58 -0.87 10.77
C ASN A 30 0.15 0.15 11.83
N GLU A 31 0.96 1.19 12.06
CA GLU A 31 0.62 2.28 13.00
C GLU A 31 -0.62 3.04 12.51
N THR A 32 -0.65 3.41 11.23
CA THR A 32 -1.79 4.10 10.60
C THR A 32 -3.05 3.25 10.65
N GLN A 33 -2.92 1.94 10.41
CA GLN A 33 -4.01 0.97 10.50
C GLN A 33 -4.57 0.89 11.92
N GLY A 34 -3.70 0.89 12.93
CA GLY A 34 -4.09 0.93 14.33
C GLY A 34 -4.84 2.20 14.69
N LEU A 35 -4.38 3.36 14.23
CA LEU A 35 -5.06 4.65 14.46
C LEU A 35 -6.46 4.68 13.82
N ILE A 36 -6.59 4.23 12.57
CA ILE A 36 -7.88 4.18 11.87
C ILE A 36 -8.84 3.21 12.57
N LYS A 37 -8.37 2.01 12.96
CA LYS A 37 -9.20 1.05 13.71
C LYS A 37 -9.56 1.53 15.11
N GLY A 38 -8.70 2.31 15.76
CA GLY A 38 -9.03 2.95 17.03
C GLY A 38 -10.12 4.01 16.87
N ALA A 39 -10.09 4.78 15.78
CA ALA A 39 -11.07 5.82 15.48
C ALA A 39 -12.41 5.27 14.96
N ASP A 40 -12.39 4.18 14.18
CA ASP A 40 -13.57 3.54 13.59
C ASP A 40 -13.47 2.00 13.64
N PRO A 41 -13.68 1.37 14.82
CA PRO A 41 -13.50 -0.07 14.99
C PRO A 41 -14.37 -0.91 14.06
N ASP A 42 -15.62 -0.47 13.88
CA ASP A 42 -16.67 -1.15 13.10
C ASP A 42 -16.74 -0.67 11.64
N ASN A 43 -15.85 0.22 11.21
CA ASN A 43 -15.88 0.88 9.89
C ASN A 43 -17.17 1.66 9.60
N LYS A 44 -17.93 2.08 10.61
CA LYS A 44 -19.23 2.76 10.44
C LYS A 44 -19.05 4.15 9.82
N ILE A 45 -18.03 4.88 10.25
CA ILE A 45 -17.75 6.25 9.79
C ILE A 45 -17.25 6.21 8.35
N SER A 46 -16.27 5.34 8.06
CA SER A 46 -15.73 5.16 6.71
C SER A 46 -16.80 4.68 5.72
N ASN A 47 -17.64 3.72 6.11
CA ASN A 47 -18.74 3.24 5.25
C ASN A 47 -19.77 4.33 4.98
N LYS A 48 -20.16 5.10 6.00
CA LYS A 48 -21.11 6.21 5.85
C LYS A 48 -20.56 7.29 4.92
N ALA A 49 -19.30 7.70 5.11
CA ALA A 49 -18.66 8.70 4.25
C ALA A 49 -18.64 8.27 2.79
N LYS A 50 -18.29 7.00 2.51
CA LYS A 50 -18.34 6.42 1.14
C LYS A 50 -19.75 6.44 0.55
N GLN A 51 -20.75 5.96 1.29
CA GLN A 51 -22.15 5.95 0.82
C GLN A 51 -22.65 7.36 0.53
N HIS A 52 -22.36 8.31 1.42
CA HIS A 52 -22.73 9.71 1.24
C HIS A 52 -22.02 10.34 0.04
N GLN A 53 -20.75 10.01 -0.20
CA GLN A 53 -20.01 10.49 -1.37
C GLN A 53 -20.67 9.99 -2.66
N GLN A 54 -20.98 8.69 -2.74
CA GLN A 54 -21.65 8.09 -3.90
C GLN A 54 -23.06 8.65 -4.13
N ALA A 55 -23.77 8.99 -3.05
CA ALA A 55 -25.10 9.59 -3.10
C ALA A 55 -25.07 11.12 -3.33
N HIS A 56 -23.88 11.73 -3.45
CA HIS A 56 -23.68 13.18 -3.53
C HIS A 56 -24.29 13.96 -2.34
N LYS A 57 -24.26 13.37 -1.13
CA LYS A 57 -24.77 13.94 0.12
C LYS A 57 -23.69 14.13 1.21
N ALA A 58 -22.44 13.84 0.89
CA ALA A 58 -21.34 13.92 1.84
C ALA A 58 -21.05 15.37 2.29
N THR A 59 -20.87 15.55 3.59
CA THR A 59 -20.34 16.81 4.13
C THR A 59 -18.91 17.04 3.63
N PRO A 60 -18.37 18.28 3.70
CA PRO A 60 -16.97 18.54 3.32
C PRO A 60 -15.96 17.63 4.04
N GLU A 61 -16.21 17.30 5.30
CA GLU A 61 -15.39 16.41 6.10
C GLU A 61 -15.48 14.96 5.62
N GLU A 62 -16.69 14.48 5.31
CA GLU A 62 -16.92 13.15 4.73
C GLU A 62 -16.28 13.03 3.33
N GLN A 63 -16.32 14.08 2.52
CA GLN A 63 -15.65 14.11 1.22
C GLN A 63 -14.13 14.02 1.36
N ARG A 64 -13.54 14.79 2.28
CA ARG A 64 -12.09 14.72 2.57
C ARG A 64 -11.68 13.35 3.07
N LEU A 65 -12.48 12.77 3.97
CA LEU A 65 -12.24 11.42 4.47
C LEU A 65 -12.30 10.40 3.33
N ALA A 66 -13.34 10.45 2.50
CA ALA A 66 -13.49 9.51 1.39
C ALA A 66 -12.36 9.62 0.36
N GLU A 67 -11.88 10.83 0.06
CA GLU A 67 -10.73 11.04 -0.83
C GLU A 67 -9.43 10.49 -0.23
N ALA A 68 -9.18 10.73 1.06
CA ALA A 68 -7.99 10.17 1.73
C ALA A 68 -8.01 8.63 1.72
N LEU A 69 -9.18 8.03 1.95
CA LEU A 69 -9.37 6.58 1.88
C LEU A 69 -9.20 6.04 0.46
N LYS A 70 -9.64 6.78 -0.56
CA LYS A 70 -9.44 6.44 -1.97
C LYS A 70 -7.96 6.45 -2.33
N VAL A 71 -7.23 7.53 -2.04
CA VAL A 71 -5.78 7.64 -2.26
C VAL A 71 -5.05 6.46 -1.62
N MET A 72 -5.42 6.13 -0.38
CA MET A 72 -4.86 5.01 0.35
C MET A 72 -5.14 3.64 -0.33
N VAL A 73 -6.31 3.43 -0.91
CA VAL A 73 -6.64 2.18 -1.60
C VAL A 73 -5.97 2.09 -2.96
N GLU A 74 -6.12 3.14 -3.77
CA GLU A 74 -5.71 3.14 -5.18
C GLU A 74 -4.21 3.37 -5.34
N GLU A 75 -3.66 4.42 -4.71
CA GLU A 75 -2.27 4.79 -4.92
C GLU A 75 -1.33 3.84 -4.18
N VAL A 76 -1.58 3.59 -2.89
CA VAL A 76 -0.71 2.70 -2.10
C VAL A 76 -0.86 1.25 -2.57
N GLY A 77 -2.10 0.79 -2.77
CA GLY A 77 -2.37 -0.56 -3.31
C GLY A 77 -1.75 -0.76 -4.69
N GLY A 78 -1.98 0.18 -5.61
CA GLY A 78 -1.41 0.14 -6.95
C GLY A 78 0.12 0.23 -6.97
N THR A 79 0.73 1.01 -6.07
CA THR A 79 2.19 1.08 -5.95
C THR A 79 2.80 -0.25 -5.49
N ILE A 80 2.16 -0.94 -4.53
CA ILE A 80 2.60 -2.26 -4.08
C ILE A 80 2.51 -3.29 -5.22
N GLU A 81 1.41 -3.28 -5.97
CA GLU A 81 1.23 -4.18 -7.12
C GLU A 81 2.26 -3.90 -8.22
N TRP A 82 2.46 -2.62 -8.55
CA TRP A 82 3.48 -2.21 -9.51
C TRP A 82 4.89 -2.67 -9.08
N ALA A 83 5.22 -2.53 -7.79
CA ALA A 83 6.51 -2.99 -7.26
C ALA A 83 6.67 -4.51 -7.39
N ARG A 84 5.62 -5.29 -7.13
CA ARG A 84 5.65 -6.75 -7.33
C ARG A 84 5.89 -7.12 -8.79
N ASN A 85 5.17 -6.49 -9.72
CA ASN A 85 5.33 -6.73 -11.15
C ASN A 85 6.73 -6.36 -11.64
N LYS A 86 7.36 -5.34 -11.04
CA LYS A 86 8.76 -5.01 -11.34
C LYS A 86 9.72 -6.10 -10.89
N LEU A 87 9.49 -6.75 -9.76
CA LEU A 87 10.33 -7.84 -9.27
C LEU A 87 10.22 -9.12 -10.09
N ASP A 88 9.21 -9.29 -10.96
CA ASP A 88 9.12 -10.47 -11.84
C ASP A 88 10.34 -10.64 -12.75
N SER A 89 11.03 -9.53 -13.05
CA SER A 89 12.28 -9.53 -13.81
C SER A 89 13.53 -9.73 -12.95
N PHE A 90 13.42 -9.87 -11.63
CA PHE A 90 14.55 -9.95 -10.70
C PHE A 90 14.34 -11.15 -9.75
N PRO A 91 14.67 -12.39 -10.16
CA PRO A 91 14.29 -13.59 -9.42
C PRO A 91 14.90 -13.67 -8.01
N LYS A 92 16.12 -13.16 -7.80
CA LYS A 92 16.76 -13.12 -6.48
C LYS A 92 16.12 -12.06 -5.60
N ALA A 93 15.94 -10.85 -6.12
CA ALA A 93 15.29 -9.76 -5.39
C ALA A 93 13.82 -10.09 -5.08
N LYS A 94 13.12 -10.77 -5.99
CA LYS A 94 11.75 -11.27 -5.78
C LYS A 94 11.67 -12.24 -4.62
N LYS A 95 12.65 -13.15 -4.49
CA LYS A 95 12.72 -14.09 -3.37
C LYS A 95 12.84 -13.37 -2.02
N ASP A 96 13.64 -12.30 -1.95
CA ASP A 96 13.95 -11.63 -0.69
C ASP A 96 12.98 -10.48 -0.34
N LEU A 97 12.50 -9.73 -1.34
CA LEU A 97 11.61 -8.58 -1.18
C LEU A 97 10.12 -8.92 -1.38
N GLY A 98 9.82 -9.95 -2.18
CA GLY A 98 8.46 -10.40 -2.46
C GLY A 98 7.62 -10.67 -1.21
N PRO A 99 8.13 -11.44 -0.22
CA PRO A 99 7.41 -11.67 1.03
C PRO A 99 7.10 -10.39 1.83
N LEU A 100 7.97 -9.37 1.75
CA LEU A 100 7.75 -8.07 2.39
C LEU A 100 6.64 -7.30 1.66
N LEU A 101 6.68 -7.23 0.33
CA LEU A 101 5.59 -6.64 -0.47
C LEU A 101 4.26 -7.38 -0.27
N ASP A 102 4.29 -8.70 -0.06
CA ASP A 102 3.12 -9.51 0.28
C ASP A 102 2.57 -9.17 1.67
N ALA A 103 3.44 -8.96 2.66
CA ALA A 103 3.03 -8.49 3.98
C ALA A 103 2.38 -7.11 3.89
N LEU A 104 2.98 -6.17 3.14
CA LEU A 104 2.46 -4.82 2.91
C LEU A 104 1.07 -4.87 2.26
N GLY A 105 0.88 -5.67 1.21
CA GLY A 105 -0.41 -5.77 0.54
C GLY A 105 -1.48 -6.53 1.34
N ARG A 106 -1.10 -7.55 2.12
CA ARG A 106 -2.06 -8.31 2.96
C ARG A 106 -2.54 -7.54 4.18
N LYS A 107 -1.63 -6.80 4.82
CA LYS A 107 -1.91 -5.94 5.99
C LYS A 107 -2.40 -4.55 5.59
N SER A 108 -2.55 -4.30 4.29
CA SER A 108 -2.90 -2.98 3.80
C SER A 108 -4.27 -2.53 4.30
N LEU A 109 -4.31 -1.23 4.56
CA LEU A 109 -5.49 -0.40 4.80
C LEU A 109 -6.62 -0.64 3.80
N VAL A 110 -6.32 -1.20 2.63
CA VAL A 110 -7.24 -1.56 1.56
C VAL A 110 -8.38 -2.47 2.04
N LYS A 111 -8.16 -3.33 3.04
CA LYS A 111 -9.22 -4.20 3.58
C LYS A 111 -10.05 -3.57 4.69
N VAL A 112 -9.58 -2.48 5.27
CA VAL A 112 -10.26 -1.82 6.40
C VAL A 112 -11.27 -0.80 5.90
N VAL A 113 -11.17 -0.34 4.66
CA VAL A 113 -12.15 0.56 4.07
C VAL A 113 -13.16 -0.15 3.19
#